data_AF-A0AAJ2GX72-F1
#
_entry.id   AF-A0AAJ2GX72-F1
#
_cell.length_a   1.000
_cell.length_b   1.000
_cell.length_c   1.000
_cell.angle_alpha   90.00
_cell.angle_beta   90.00
_cell.angle_gamma   90.00
#
_symmetry.space_group_name_H-M   'P 1'
#
loop_
_entity.id
_entity.type
_entity.pdbx_description
1 polymer ?
#
loop_
_entity_poly.entity_id
_entity_poly.type
_entity_poly.pdbx_seq_one_letter_code
_entity_poly.pdbx_strand_id
1 'polypeptide(L)' 'MYVHYCEENGCTEWGGLGFSPSKAAPSRWWCWAHYPHKTYEQEKALREKLEDPGKASPK' A
#
# COMPACT_ATOMS: atom_id res chain seq x y z
N MET A 1 -12.94 -10.81 -11.52
CA MET A 1 -12.48 -9.94 -10.43
C MET A 1 -11.37 -10.68 -9.72
N TYR A 2 -10.11 -10.26 -9.87
CA TYR A 2 -8.98 -10.92 -9.22
C TYR A 2 -8.95 -10.47 -7.76
N VAL A 3 -9.27 -11.38 -6.85
CA VAL A 3 -9.22 -11.10 -5.41
C VAL A 3 -7.76 -11.21 -4.99
N HIS A 4 -7.19 -10.08 -4.56
CA HIS A 4 -5.83 -10.03 -4.05
C HIS A 4 -5.87 -9.86 -2.54
N TYR A 5 -5.35 -10.84 -1.82
CA TYR A 5 -5.13 -10.75 -0.38
C TYR A 5 -3.72 -10.27 -0.10
N CYS A 6 -3.51 -9.75 1.10
CA CYS A 6 -2.18 -9.41 1.58
C CYS A 6 -1.25 -10.65 1.56
N GLU A 7 -0.04 -10.49 1.06
CA GLU A 7 0.98 -11.56 1.01
C GLU A 7 1.54 -11.89 2.41
N GLU A 8 1.36 -11.01 3.40
CA GLU A 8 1.81 -11.24 4.78
C GLU A 8 1.16 -12.49 5.39
N ASN A 9 1.99 -13.33 5.99
CA ASN A 9 1.53 -14.61 6.54
C ASN A 9 0.60 -14.36 7.75
N GLY A 10 -0.68 -14.69 7.60
CA GLY A 10 -1.68 -14.51 8.66
C GLY A 10 -2.46 -13.20 8.57
N CYS A 11 -2.21 -12.38 7.55
CA CYS A 11 -3.05 -11.23 7.24
C CYS A 11 -4.16 -11.65 6.28
N THR A 12 -5.41 -11.57 6.72
CA THR A 12 -6.59 -11.86 5.89
C THR A 12 -7.17 -10.60 5.23
N GLU A 13 -6.45 -9.48 5.32
CA GLU A 13 -6.88 -8.22 4.74
C GLU A 13 -6.70 -8.19 3.23
N TRP A 14 -7.49 -7.33 2.58
CA TRP A 14 -7.42 -7.15 1.14
C TRP A 14 -6.18 -6.36 0.74
N GLY A 15 -5.45 -6.86 -0.26
CA GLY A 15 -4.24 -6.23 -0.79
C GLY A 15 -4.59 -5.17 -1.82
N GLY A 16 -4.61 -3.89 -1.42
CA GLY A 16 -4.85 -2.76 -2.32
C GLY A 16 -3.59 -2.20 -2.99
N LEU A 17 -2.41 -2.59 -2.52
CA LEU A 17 -1.11 -2.09 -3.00
C LEU A 17 -0.37 -3.22 -3.72
N GLY A 18 -0.31 -3.14 -5.05
CA GLY A 18 0.41 -4.09 -5.90
C GLY A 18 1.80 -3.58 -6.24
N PHE A 19 2.84 -4.38 -5.99
CA PHE A 19 4.21 -4.10 -6.45
C PHE A 19 4.77 -5.29 -7.21
N SER A 20 5.38 -5.01 -8.36
CA SER A 20 6.14 -6.01 -9.10
C SER A 20 7.57 -5.50 -9.31
N PRO A 21 8.60 -6.25 -8.87
CA PRO A 21 9.98 -5.84 -9.00
C PRO A 21 10.49 -5.86 -10.46
N SER A 22 9.76 -6.50 -11.38
CA SER A 22 10.12 -6.58 -12.80
C SER A 22 8.92 -6.99 -13.65
N LYS A 23 8.91 -6.63 -14.94
CA LYS A 23 7.84 -7.05 -15.87
C LYS A 23 7.67 -8.57 -16.01
N ALA A 24 8.71 -9.33 -15.65
CA ALA A 24 8.69 -10.80 -15.65
C ALA A 24 8.21 -11.42 -14.34
N ALA A 25 8.13 -10.64 -13.26
CA ALA A 25 7.69 -11.12 -11.95
C ALA A 25 6.18 -10.89 -11.76
N PRO A 26 5.47 -11.81 -11.10
CA PRO A 26 4.08 -11.60 -10.75
C PRO A 26 3.96 -10.42 -9.78
N SER A 27 2.93 -9.59 -9.97
CA SER A 27 2.59 -8.54 -9.02
C SER A 27 2.19 -9.16 -7.69
N ARG A 28 2.91 -8.78 -6.64
CA ARG A 28 2.61 -9.15 -5.26
C ARG A 28 1.76 -8.06 -4.64
N TRP A 29 0.90 -8.42 -3.69
CA TRP A 29 -0.12 -7.53 -3.15
C TRP A 29 -0.06 -7.50 -1.62
N TRP A 30 -0.19 -6.30 -1.06
CA TRP A 30 -0.19 -6.10 0.39
C TRP A 30 -1.26 -5.12 0.83
N CYS A 31 -1.70 -5.25 2.09
CA CYS A 31 -2.46 -4.20 2.74
C CYS A 31 -1.53 -3.01 3.10
N TRP A 32 -2.12 -1.86 3.40
CA TRP A 32 -1.36 -0.64 3.78
C TRP A 32 -0.44 -0.87 4.98
N ALA A 33 -0.85 -1.71 5.94
CA ALA A 33 -0.05 -2.03 7.11
C ALA A 33 1.25 -2.78 6.72
N HIS A 34 1.13 -3.78 5.84
CA HIS A 34 2.22 -4.71 5.51
C HIS A 34 2.97 -4.43 4.22
N TYR A 35 2.66 -3.35 3.50
CA TYR A 35 3.37 -3.02 2.27
C TYR A 35 4.86 -2.75 2.56
N PRO A 36 5.82 -3.53 2.01
CA PRO A 36 7.24 -3.41 2.34
C PRO A 36 7.93 -2.27 1.58
N HIS A 37 7.37 -1.85 0.45
CA HIS A 37 7.92 -0.80 -0.41
C HIS A 37 7.30 0.58 -0.15
N LYS A 38 6.97 0.88 1.10
CA LYS A 38 6.58 2.26 1.45
C LYS A 38 7.80 3.15 1.21
N THR A 39 7.70 4.07 0.25
CA THR A 39 8.76 5.06 0.08
C THR A 39 8.70 6.01 1.27
N TYR A 40 9.85 6.55 1.68
CA TYR A 40 9.92 7.56 2.74
C TYR A 40 8.92 8.71 2.53
N GLU A 41 8.73 9.13 1.27
CA GLU A 41 7.75 10.16 0.91
C GLU A 41 6.30 9.72 1.09
N GLN A 42 5.96 8.45 0.77
CA GLN A 42 4.62 7.88 1.00
C GLN A 42 4.32 7.74 2.50
N GLU A 43 5.29 7.33 3.31
CA GLU A 43 5.13 7.24 4.77
C GLU A 43 4.98 8.62 5.41
N LYS A 44 5.80 9.59 5.00
CA LYS A 44 5.69 10.97 5.46
C LYS A 44 4.35 11.58 5.07
N ALA A 45 3.89 11.36 3.83
CA ALA A 45 2.59 11.87 3.37
C ALA A 45 1.43 11.23 4.13
N LEU A 46 1.50 9.93 4.46
CA LEU A 46 0.47 9.28 5.29
C LEU A 46 0.47 9.85 6.72
N ARG A 47 1.65 9.95 7.32
CA ARG A 47 1.84 10.51 8.67
C ARG A 47 1.27 11.93 8.76
N GLU A 48 1.60 12.78 7.80
CA GLU A 48 1.11 14.16 7.70
C GLU A 48 -0.42 14.20 7.50
N LYS A 49 -0.99 13.32 6.67
CA LYS A 49 -2.44 13.20 6.46
C LYS A 49 -3.21 12.66 7.66
N LEU A 50 -2.59 11.81 8.48
CA LEU A 50 -3.18 11.29 9.72
C LEU A 50 -3.11 12.33 10.84
N GLU A 51 -2.08 13.17 10.84
CA GLU A 51 -1.91 14.28 11.78
C GLU A 51 -2.81 15.49 11.44
N ASP A 52 -3.31 15.61 10.20
CA ASP A 52 -4.30 16.64 9.78
C ASP A 52 -5.28 16.11 8.71
N PRO A 53 -6.49 15.63 9.08
CA PRO A 53 -7.50 15.16 8.12
C PRO A 53 -8.17 16.30 7.31
N GLY A 54 -7.74 17.56 7.48
CA GLY A 54 -8.41 18.75 6.95
C GLY A 54 -7.90 19.25 5.60
N LYS A 55 -6.76 18.75 5.09
CA LYS A 55 -6.10 19.37 3.93
C LYS A 55 -5.58 18.38 2.90
N ALA A 56 -6.45 17.60 2.26
CA ALA A 56 -6.10 16.83 1.07
C ALA A 56 -7.15 16.98 -0.05
N SER A 57 -7.18 18.17 -0.66
CA SER A 57 -7.71 18.36 -2.01
C SER A 57 -6.60 18.96 -2.88
N PRO A 58 -5.93 18.19 -3.76
CA PRO A 58 -5.28 18.79 -4.91
C PRO A 58 -6.38 19.33 -5.83
N LYS A 59 -6.31 20.64 -6.14
CA LYS A 59 -7.11 21.31 -7.16
C LYS A 59 -6.82 20.75 -8.55
#